data_AF-A0A967N913-F1
#
_entry.id   AF-A0A967N913-F1
#
_cell.length_a   1.000
_cell.length_b   1.000
_cell.length_c   1.000
_cell.angle_alpha   90.00
_cell.angle_beta   90.00
_cell.angle_gamma   90.00
#
_symmetry.space_group_name_H-M   'P 1'
#
loop_
_entity.id
_entity.type
_entity.pdbx_description
1 polymer ?
#
loop_
_entity_poly.entity_id
_entity_poly.type
_entity_poly.pdbx_seq_one_letter_code
_entity_poly.pdbx_strand_id
1 'polypeptide(L)'
;GGIVYLPHPYAPGKGGSGALADELAGRAHVVEVLNARLHREELNRKAEALARRRGKLRGAGSDAHTPGEVARAYVEVPAHANEASLLLAALASARIAGTTSSPLVHFASTWAKVRKALPGAPSLDTWKKKGIT
;
A
#
# COMPACT_ATOMS: atom_id res chain seq x y z
N GLY A 1 1.58 -20.53 -18.95
CA GLY A 1 2.59 -20.29 -17.89
C GLY A 1 2.09 -19.24 -16.92
N GLY A 2 2.80 -18.98 -15.83
CA GLY A 2 2.43 -18.01 -14.79
C GLY A 2 3.43 -16.87 -14.63
N ILE A 3 3.01 -15.77 -14.00
CA ILE A 3 3.86 -14.60 -13.69
C ILE A 3 4.34 -14.69 -12.25
N VAL A 4 5.65 -14.78 -12.07
CA VAL A 4 6.30 -14.64 -10.76
C VAL A 4 6.38 -13.16 -10.38
N TYR A 5 5.69 -12.81 -9.29
CA TYR A 5 5.57 -11.47 -8.73
C TYR A 5 6.20 -11.43 -7.34
N LEU A 6 7.07 -10.45 -7.07
CA LEU A 6 7.72 -10.25 -5.77
C LEU A 6 6.96 -9.18 -4.97
N PRO A 7 6.09 -9.57 -4.02
CA PRO A 7 5.27 -8.63 -3.26
C PRO A 7 6.09 -7.90 -2.19
N HIS A 8 5.86 -6.59 -2.08
CA HIS A 8 6.36 -5.64 -1.08
C HIS A 8 7.67 -6.11 -0.38
N PRO A 9 8.81 -6.20 -1.10
CA PRO A 9 9.97 -6.99 -0.68
C PRO A 9 10.64 -6.52 0.61
N TYR A 10 10.40 -5.27 1.01
CA TYR A 10 10.97 -4.65 2.21
C TYR A 10 9.95 -4.54 3.36
N ALA A 11 8.78 -5.19 3.25
CA ALA A 11 7.81 -5.23 4.32
C ALA A 11 8.40 -5.86 5.61
N PRO A 12 8.32 -5.21 6.78
CA PRO A 12 8.85 -5.78 8.02
C PRO A 12 8.19 -7.12 8.37
N GLY A 13 8.98 -8.06 8.86
CA GLY A 13 8.47 -9.38 9.27
C GLY A 13 8.08 -10.32 8.11
N LYS A 14 8.20 -9.88 6.86
CA LYS A 14 8.01 -10.71 5.66
C LYS A 14 9.33 -10.81 4.88
N GLY A 15 9.62 -11.96 4.26
CA GLY A 15 10.74 -12.10 3.31
C GLY A 15 12.13 -11.68 3.83
N GLY A 16 12.36 -11.80 5.14
CA GLY A 16 13.61 -11.35 5.78
C GLY A 16 13.76 -9.83 5.84
N SER A 17 12.67 -9.06 5.78
CA SER A 17 12.67 -7.59 5.77
C SER A 17 13.58 -6.98 4.69
N GLY A 18 13.62 -7.63 3.53
CA GLY A 18 14.44 -7.22 2.39
C GLY A 18 15.78 -7.95 2.25
N ALA A 19 16.17 -8.78 3.21
CA ALA A 19 17.45 -9.51 3.16
C ALA A 19 17.61 -10.37 1.89
N LEU A 20 16.52 -10.98 1.42
CA LEU A 20 16.50 -11.81 0.20
C LEU A 20 15.99 -11.06 -1.03
N ALA A 21 15.69 -9.76 -0.92
CA ALA A 21 14.98 -9.03 -1.97
C ALA A 21 15.77 -9.02 -3.29
N ASP A 22 17.09 -8.86 -3.22
CA ASP A 22 17.95 -8.76 -4.40
C ASP A 22 18.10 -10.12 -5.11
N GLU A 23 18.21 -11.22 -4.36
CA GLU A 23 18.23 -12.58 -4.90
C GLU A 23 16.87 -12.93 -5.53
N LEU A 24 15.78 -12.73 -4.79
CA LEU A 24 14.43 -13.07 -5.25
C LEU A 24 14.00 -12.22 -6.45
N ALA A 25 14.39 -10.94 -6.48
CA ALA A 25 14.15 -10.08 -7.65
C ALA A 25 14.81 -10.66 -8.89
N GLY A 26 16.00 -11.28 -8.76
CA GLY A 26 16.67 -11.97 -9.86
C GLY A 26 15.79 -13.03 -10.54
N ARG A 27 14.95 -13.72 -9.76
CA ARG A 27 14.06 -14.80 -10.21
C ARG A 27 12.62 -14.36 -10.52
N ALA A 28 12.26 -13.13 -10.16
CA ALA A 28 10.92 -12.58 -10.41
C ALA A 28 10.83 -11.90 -11.78
N HIS A 29 9.60 -11.81 -12.32
CA HIS A 29 9.31 -11.00 -13.50
C HIS A 29 8.98 -9.55 -13.09
N VAL A 30 8.21 -9.40 -12.00
CA VAL A 30 7.68 -8.12 -11.52
C VAL A 30 8.05 -7.93 -10.05
N VAL A 31 8.38 -6.70 -9.68
CA VAL A 31 8.58 -6.27 -8.28
C VAL A 31 7.44 -5.33 -7.90
N GLU A 32 6.78 -5.56 -6.76
CA GLU A 32 5.81 -4.61 -6.21
C GLU A 32 6.54 -3.40 -5.64
N VAL A 33 6.40 -2.27 -6.31
CA VAL A 33 7.06 -1.01 -5.94
C VAL A 33 6.16 -0.10 -5.11
N LEU A 34 4.85 -0.37 -5.09
CA LEU A 34 3.87 0.36 -4.30
C LEU A 34 2.87 -0.61 -3.69
N ASN A 35 2.93 -0.78 -2.38
CA ASN A 35 1.88 -1.44 -1.62
C ASN A 35 1.15 -0.43 -0.72
N ALA A 36 -0.18 -0.38 -0.79
CA ALA A 36 -0.97 0.63 -0.09
C ALA A 36 -0.90 0.53 1.45
N ARG A 37 -0.54 -0.64 1.98
CA ARG A 37 -0.46 -0.91 3.43
C ARG A 37 0.91 -0.68 4.02
N LEU A 38 1.92 -0.45 3.20
CA LEU A 38 3.22 -0.03 3.71
C LEU A 38 3.14 1.43 4.19
N HIS A 39 3.05 1.59 5.51
CA HIS A 39 3.00 2.89 6.17
C HIS A 39 4.30 3.71 6.03
N ARG A 40 5.42 3.06 5.76
CA ARG A 40 6.73 3.69 5.58
C ARG A 40 7.03 3.79 4.09
N GLU A 41 6.86 4.98 3.53
CA GLU A 41 7.10 5.25 2.10
C GLU A 41 8.51 4.85 1.65
N GLU A 42 9.50 4.93 2.54
CA GLU A 42 10.88 4.50 2.29
C GLU A 42 10.97 3.05 1.79
N LEU A 43 10.09 2.16 2.25
CA LEU A 43 10.08 0.75 1.84
C LEU A 43 9.66 0.58 0.38
N ASN A 44 8.65 1.35 -0.05
CA ASN A 44 8.23 1.42 -1.45
C ASN A 44 9.35 2.03 -2.31
N ARG A 45 10.02 3.09 -1.83
CA ARG A 45 11.18 3.69 -2.52
C ARG A 45 12.34 2.68 -2.69
N LYS A 46 12.61 1.84 -1.68
CA LYS A 46 13.60 0.75 -1.78
C LYS A 46 13.19 -0.30 -2.82
N ALA A 47 11.92 -0.69 -2.86
CA ALA A 47 11.40 -1.63 -3.85
C ALA A 47 11.49 -1.07 -5.28
N GLU A 48 11.15 0.20 -5.47
CA GLU A 48 11.31 0.90 -6.74
C GLU A 48 12.79 0.95 -7.17
N ALA A 49 13.70 1.24 -6.25
CA ALA A 49 15.14 1.22 -6.52
C ALA A 49 15.64 -0.19 -6.89
N LEU A 50 15.13 -1.23 -6.22
CA LEU A 50 15.42 -2.63 -6.54
C LEU A 50 14.96 -3.00 -7.95
N ALA A 51 13.72 -2.66 -8.31
CA ALA A 51 13.17 -2.91 -9.64
C ALA A 51 14.04 -2.25 -10.73
N ARG A 52 14.44 -0.99 -10.52
CA ARG A 52 15.38 -0.28 -11.42
C ARG A 52 16.72 -0.98 -11.54
N ARG A 53 17.39 -1.27 -10.43
CA ARG A 53 18.74 -1.90 -10.44
C ARG A 53 18.74 -3.27 -11.12
N ARG A 54 17.66 -4.05 -10.97
CA ARG A 54 17.54 -5.41 -11.52
C ARG A 54 16.84 -5.47 -12.88
N GLY A 55 16.46 -4.32 -13.45
CA GLY A 55 15.75 -4.25 -14.73
C GLY A 55 14.41 -4.98 -14.72
N LYS A 56 13.67 -4.92 -13.61
CA LYS A 56 12.40 -5.64 -13.43
C LYS A 56 11.20 -4.75 -13.70
N LEU A 57 10.13 -5.37 -14.18
CA LEU A 57 8.84 -4.72 -14.34
C LEU A 57 8.31 -4.28 -12.97
N ARG A 58 7.52 -3.22 -12.96
CA ARG A 58 6.98 -2.61 -11.74
C ARG A 58 5.52 -2.99 -11.57
N GLY A 59 5.16 -3.37 -10.35
CA GLY A 59 3.80 -3.67 -9.94
C GLY A 59 3.35 -2.84 -8.75
N ALA A 60 2.05 -2.79 -8.50
CA ALA A 60 1.47 -2.18 -7.32
C ALA A 60 0.24 -2.96 -6.86
N GLY A 61 -0.04 -2.91 -5.55
CA GLY A 61 -1.12 -3.67 -4.94
C GLY A 61 -1.73 -2.95 -3.75
N SER A 62 -3.06 -2.96 -3.70
CA SER A 62 -3.81 -2.47 -2.54
C SER A 62 -3.63 -3.36 -1.32
N ASP A 63 -3.43 -4.68 -1.53
CA ASP A 63 -3.41 -5.70 -0.48
C ASP A 63 -4.61 -5.52 0.47
N ALA A 64 -5.79 -5.35 -0.13
CA ALA A 64 -7.02 -5.02 0.56
C ALA A 64 -7.52 -6.18 1.44
N HIS A 65 -7.83 -5.89 2.70
CA HIS A 65 -8.54 -6.79 3.61
C HIS A 65 -10.00 -6.39 3.83
N THR A 66 -10.38 -5.18 3.39
CA THR A 66 -11.74 -4.66 3.42
C THR A 66 -12.13 -4.05 2.06
N PRO A 67 -13.43 -3.96 1.72
CA PRO A 67 -13.86 -3.38 0.46
C PRO A 67 -13.37 -1.94 0.24
N GLY A 68 -13.27 -1.14 1.30
CA GLY A 68 -12.78 0.25 1.23
C GLY A 68 -11.27 0.39 0.97
N GLU A 69 -10.53 -0.71 0.99
CA GLU A 69 -9.10 -0.73 0.66
C GLU A 69 -8.83 -1.08 -0.81
N VAL A 70 -9.83 -1.57 -1.54
CA VAL A 70 -9.69 -1.94 -2.95
C VAL A 70 -9.23 -0.72 -3.76
N ALA A 71 -8.29 -0.98 -4.67
CA ALA A 71 -7.71 0.03 -5.57
C ALA A 71 -7.02 1.22 -4.86
N ARG A 72 -6.68 1.12 -3.56
CA ARG A 72 -5.83 2.13 -2.91
C ARG A 72 -4.44 2.23 -3.55
N ALA A 73 -3.93 1.13 -4.13
CA ALA A 73 -2.80 1.11 -5.04
C ALA A 73 -3.09 0.12 -6.17
N TYR A 74 -2.69 0.49 -7.39
CA TYR A 74 -2.99 -0.25 -8.61
C TYR A 74 -2.02 0.12 -9.73
N VAL A 75 -2.05 -0.67 -10.80
CA VAL A 75 -1.26 -0.46 -12.01
C VAL A 75 -2.21 -0.18 -13.16
N GLU A 76 -1.95 0.91 -13.88
CA GLU A 76 -2.62 1.17 -15.16
C GLU A 76 -1.74 0.67 -16.29
N VAL A 77 -2.36 -0.08 -17.20
CA VAL A 77 -1.73 -0.70 -18.36
C VAL A 77 -2.64 -0.52 -19.58
N PRO A 78 -2.08 -0.50 -20.81
CA PRO A 78 -2.88 -0.56 -22.02
C PRO A 78 -3.83 -1.77 -22.02
N ALA A 79 -4.98 -1.64 -22.67
CA ALA A 79 -5.89 -2.77 -22.86
C ALA A 79 -5.18 -3.88 -23.65
N HIS A 80 -5.34 -5.11 -23.17
CA HIS A 80 -4.75 -6.31 -23.75
C HIS A 80 -5.65 -7.51 -23.44
N ALA A 81 -5.51 -8.61 -24.20
CA ALA A 81 -6.19 -9.85 -23.88
C ALA A 81 -5.64 -10.45 -22.57
N ASN A 82 -6.44 -11.25 -21.88
CA ASN A 82 -6.09 -11.83 -20.58
C ASN A 82 -5.09 -12.99 -20.71
N GLU A 83 -3.86 -12.65 -21.09
CA GLU A 83 -2.74 -13.58 -21.28
C GLU A 83 -1.51 -13.08 -20.53
N ALA A 84 -0.79 -14.00 -19.89
CA ALA A 84 0.37 -13.66 -19.06
C ALA A 84 1.47 -12.90 -19.82
N SER A 85 1.77 -13.32 -21.06
CA SER A 85 2.76 -12.68 -21.93
C SER A 85 2.35 -11.24 -22.28
N LEU A 86 1.07 -11.03 -22.59
CA LEU A 86 0.53 -9.71 -22.94
C LEU A 86 0.50 -8.78 -21.73
N LEU A 87 0.17 -9.29 -20.54
CA LEU A 87 0.28 -8.51 -19.31
C LEU A 87 1.72 -8.08 -19.03
N LEU A 88 2.71 -8.97 -19.20
CA LEU A 88 4.13 -8.62 -19.04
C LEU A 88 4.57 -7.55 -20.06
N ALA A 89 4.11 -7.63 -21.31
CA ALA A 89 4.38 -6.61 -22.32
C ALA A 89 3.73 -5.26 -21.96
N ALA A 90 2.48 -5.28 -21.52
CA ALA A 90 1.75 -4.07 -21.11
C ALA A 90 2.35 -3.41 -19.85
N LEU A 91 2.92 -4.21 -18.95
CA LEU A 91 3.63 -3.72 -17.76
C LEU A 91 4.89 -2.92 -18.09
N ALA A 92 5.48 -3.10 -19.28
CA ALA A 92 6.68 -2.37 -19.68
C ALA A 92 6.43 -0.85 -19.84
N SER A 93 5.20 -0.46 -20.15
CA SER A 93 4.74 0.93 -20.27
C SER A 93 3.75 1.33 -19.16
N ALA A 94 3.69 0.55 -18.08
CA ALA A 94 2.74 0.77 -17.00
C ALA A 94 2.94 2.08 -16.23
N ARG A 95 1.81 2.62 -15.76
CA ARG A 95 1.77 3.70 -14.77
C ARG A 95 1.37 3.15 -13.41
N ILE A 96 2.24 3.34 -12.42
CA ILE A 96 1.93 3.03 -11.02
C ILE A 96 1.08 4.15 -10.42
N ALA A 97 -0.04 3.80 -9.79
CA ALA A 97 -1.00 4.76 -9.25
C ALA A 97 -1.53 4.34 -7.88
N GLY A 98 -2.08 5.32 -7.16
CA GLY A 98 -2.67 5.15 -5.83
C GLY A 98 -1.91 5.87 -4.72
N THR A 99 -2.33 5.61 -3.49
CA THR A 99 -1.80 6.25 -2.27
C THR A 99 -1.51 5.21 -1.21
N THR A 100 -0.40 5.38 -0.50
CA THR A 100 -0.21 4.71 0.80
C THR A 100 -1.08 5.40 1.83
N SER A 101 -1.65 4.64 2.77
CA SER A 101 -2.32 5.24 3.92
C SER A 101 -1.37 6.19 4.65
N SER A 102 -1.71 7.48 4.70
CA SER A 102 -0.84 8.51 5.29
C SER A 102 -0.59 8.23 6.77
N PRO A 103 0.63 8.44 7.29
CA PRO A 103 0.89 8.44 8.73
C PRO A 103 0.00 9.44 9.49
N LEU A 104 -0.50 10.48 8.83
CA LEU A 104 -1.31 11.55 9.45
C LEU A 104 -2.70 11.08 9.91
N VAL A 105 -3.25 10.01 9.32
CA VAL A 105 -4.53 9.42 9.79
C VAL A 105 -4.36 8.81 11.19
N HIS A 106 -3.12 8.47 11.58
CA HIS A 106 -2.78 8.06 12.94
C HIS A 106 -2.50 9.22 13.88
N PHE A 107 -2.09 10.40 13.39
CA PHE A 107 -2.06 11.60 14.23
C PHE A 107 -3.45 11.96 14.74
N ALA A 108 -4.47 11.89 13.88
CA ALA A 108 -5.86 12.07 14.28
C ALA A 108 -6.33 11.00 15.29
N SER A 109 -5.92 9.75 15.10
CA SER A 109 -6.29 8.63 15.99
C SER A 109 -5.60 8.69 17.36
N THR A 110 -4.34 9.11 17.40
CA THR A 110 -3.58 9.36 18.63
C THR A 110 -4.11 10.60 19.35
N TRP A 111 -4.42 11.68 18.61
CA TRP A 111 -5.03 12.90 19.14
C TRP A 111 -6.41 12.64 19.75
N ALA A 112 -7.23 11.79 19.12
CA ALA A 112 -8.53 11.39 19.67
C ALA A 112 -8.41 10.66 21.03
N LYS A 113 -7.38 9.83 21.21
CA LYS A 113 -7.09 9.15 22.49
C LYS A 113 -6.54 10.12 23.54
N VAL A 114 -5.62 11.00 23.16
CA VAL A 114 -5.03 12.04 24.05
C VAL A 114 -6.10 13.01 24.53
N ARG A 115 -7.02 13.44 23.66
CA ARG A 115 -8.15 14.32 24.03
C ARG A 115 -9.10 13.68 25.05
N LYS A 116 -9.28 12.35 25.03
CA LYS A 116 -10.11 11.62 26.00
C LYS A 116 -9.45 11.52 27.39
N ALA A 117 -8.13 11.73 27.47
CA ALA A 117 -7.34 11.69 28.70
C ALA A 117 -7.03 13.08 29.29
N LEU A 118 -7.40 14.17 28.60
CA LEU A 118 -7.26 15.54 29.12
C LEU A 118 -8.49 15.91 30.00
N PRO A 119 -8.29 16.43 31.23
CA PRO A 119 -9.40 16.90 32.06
C PRO A 119 -10.08 18.10 31.39
N GLY A 120 -11.39 18.02 31.13
CA GLY A 120 -12.20 19.16 30.67
C GLY A 120 -12.69 19.13 29.21
N ALA A 121 -12.53 18.03 28.46
CA ALA A 121 -13.20 17.91 27.15
C ALA A 121 -14.73 17.89 27.34
N PRO A 122 -15.51 18.74 26.64
CA PRO A 122 -16.97 18.71 26.75
C PRO A 122 -17.48 17.35 26.29
N SER A 123 -18.18 16.64 27.17
CA SER A 123 -18.94 15.46 26.79
C SER A 123 -20.08 15.90 25.88
N LEU A 124 -20.24 15.24 24.73
CA LEU A 124 -21.42 15.42 23.88
C LEU A 124 -22.65 14.67 24.44
N ASP A 125 -22.71 14.49 25.76
CA ASP A 125 -23.82 13.82 26.46
C ASP A 125 -24.85 14.80 27.03
N THR A 126 -24.82 16.06 26.61
CA THR A 126 -25.86 17.06 26.96
C THR A 126 -26.87 17.27 25.83
N TRP A 127 -27.37 16.19 25.25
CA TRP A 127 -28.64 16.18 24.49
C TRP A 127 -29.61 15.15 25.07
N LYS A 128 -29.88 15.26 26.38
CA LYS A 128 -31.15 14.82 26.95
C LYS A 128 -31.45 15.56 28.25
N LYS A 129 -32.42 16.47 28.14
CA LYS A 129 -33.34 17.03 29.16
C LYS A 129 -33.21 18.55 29.34
N LYS A 130 -34.06 19.27 28.61
CA LYS A 130 -35.11 20.13 29.18
C LYS A 130 -36.11 20.44 28.07
N GLY A 131 -37.28 19.80 28.15
CA GLY A 131 -38.45 20.20 27.38
C GLY A 131 -39.04 21.52 27.89
N ILE A 132 -39.85 22.13 27.04
CA ILE A 132 -40.96 23.10 27.20
C ILE A 132 -41.33 23.43 25.74
N THR A 133 -42.53 23.25 25.20
CA THR A 133 -43.90 23.10 25.72
C THR A 133 -44.58 21.84 25.19
#